data_AF-A0A7C1GX46-F1
#
_entry.id   AF-A0A7C1GX46-F1
#
_cell.length_a   1.000
_cell.length_b   1.000
_cell.length_c   1.000
_cell.angle_alpha   90.00
_cell.angle_beta   90.00
_cell.angle_gamma   90.00
#
_symmetry.space_group_name_H-M   'P 1'
#
loop_
_entity.id
_entity.type
_entity.pdbx_description
1 polymer ?
#
loop_
_entity_poly.entity_id
_entity_poly.type
_entity_poly.pdbx_seq_one_letter_code
_entity_poly.pdbx_strand_id
1 'polypeptide(L)'
;LTAEEQIVNWEKMKRKESSDRSAIDGVPRMLPALLRAHRVQAKAAAIGFDWEQVSSVWEKLDEEIGELKNAVEQNDHEEIEEEFGDLMFTMVNLSRFLHVNPEDSLRKAVDKFSVRFREVERSARKARKKMVEMTLAEMDEIWDQIKHNS
;
A
#
# COMPACT_ATOMS: atom_id res chain seq x y z
N LEU A 1 -20.45 -12.37 5.81
CA LEU A 1 -19.82 -12.00 4.54
C LEU A 1 -18.81 -10.91 4.83
N THR A 2 -17.53 -11.15 4.55
CA THR A 2 -16.51 -10.09 4.61
C THR A 2 -16.85 -8.99 3.59
N ALA A 3 -16.26 -7.80 3.74
CA ALA A 3 -16.47 -6.71 2.78
C ALA A 3 -16.12 -7.13 1.34
N GLU A 4 -15.15 -8.03 1.18
CA GLU A 4 -14.75 -8.62 -0.10
C GLU A 4 -15.80 -9.58 -0.65
N GLU A 5 -16.33 -10.48 0.18
CA GLU A 5 -17.40 -11.39 -0.23
C GLU A 5 -18.68 -10.62 -0.62
N GLN A 6 -18.95 -9.48 0.02
CA GLN A 6 -20.08 -8.60 -0.35
C GLN A 6 -19.85 -7.92 -1.71
N ILE A 7 -18.63 -7.46 -1.99
CA ILE A 7 -18.27 -6.85 -3.29
C ILE A 7 -18.38 -7.89 -4.41
N VAL A 8 -17.79 -9.07 -4.24
CA VAL A 8 -17.83 -10.15 -5.23
C VAL A 8 -19.27 -10.61 -5.49
N ASN A 9 -20.07 -10.77 -4.45
CA ASN A 9 -21.46 -11.21 -4.61
C ASN A 9 -22.34 -10.14 -5.28
N TRP A 10 -22.12 -8.86 -4.94
CA TRP A 10 -22.81 -7.73 -5.58
C TRP A 10 -22.45 -7.58 -7.07
N GLU A 11 -21.19 -7.81 -7.43
CA GLU A 11 -20.73 -7.76 -8.84
C GLU A 11 -21.27 -8.93 -9.66
N LYS A 12 -21.29 -10.14 -9.09
CA LYS A 12 -21.93 -11.31 -9.72
C LYS A 12 -23.41 -11.07 -10.00
N MET A 13 -24.11 -10.35 -9.12
CA MET A 13 -25.52 -10.00 -9.34
C MET A 13 -25.71 -8.92 -10.41
N LYS A 14 -24.88 -7.87 -10.44
CA LYS A 14 -25.00 -6.77 -11.42
C LYS A 14 -24.70 -7.17 -12.87
N ARG A 15 -23.89 -8.20 -13.10
CA ARG A 15 -23.63 -8.71 -14.47
C ARG A 15 -24.83 -9.32 -15.15
N LYS A 16 -25.84 -9.76 -14.39
CA LYS A 16 -27.08 -10.27 -14.98
C LYS A 16 -27.92 -9.17 -15.63
N GLU A 17 -27.61 -7.88 -15.41
CA GLU A 17 -28.48 -6.76 -15.80
C GLU A 17 -27.91 -5.82 -16.88
N SER A 18 -26.65 -5.93 -17.34
CA SER A 18 -26.10 -4.97 -18.32
C SER A 18 -24.85 -5.49 -19.07
N SER A 19 -24.89 -5.48 -20.41
CA SER A 19 -23.78 -5.89 -21.29
C SER A 19 -22.81 -4.76 -21.69
N ASP A 20 -23.16 -3.49 -21.44
CA ASP A 20 -22.45 -2.32 -22.00
C ASP A 20 -21.58 -1.56 -20.98
N ARG A 21 -21.42 -2.08 -19.75
CA ARG A 21 -20.62 -1.42 -18.69
C ARG A 21 -19.27 -2.10 -18.51
N SER A 22 -18.23 -1.29 -18.28
CA SER A 22 -16.89 -1.80 -17.99
C SER A 22 -16.90 -2.65 -16.72
N ALA A 23 -16.10 -3.71 -16.70
CA ALA A 23 -15.96 -4.60 -15.55
C ALA A 23 -15.60 -3.86 -14.24
N ILE A 24 -14.87 -2.75 -14.38
CA ILE A 24 -14.41 -1.94 -13.25
C ILE A 24 -15.38 -0.79 -12.89
N ASP A 25 -16.48 -0.62 -13.63
CA ASP A 25 -17.44 0.47 -13.42
C ASP A 25 -18.05 0.45 -12.01
N GLY A 26 -18.26 1.63 -11.45
CA GLY A 26 -18.85 1.80 -10.12
C GLY A 26 -17.84 1.70 -8.97
N VAL A 27 -16.53 1.77 -9.23
CA VAL A 27 -15.56 2.13 -8.19
C VAL A 27 -15.59 3.66 -8.02
N PRO A 28 -15.99 4.21 -6.86
CA PRO A 28 -16.06 5.66 -6.67
C PRO A 28 -14.67 6.30 -6.79
N ARG A 29 -14.58 7.41 -7.54
CA ARG A 29 -13.33 8.18 -7.68
C ARG A 29 -12.88 8.84 -6.38
N MET A 30 -13.81 9.09 -5.46
CA MET A 30 -13.56 9.74 -4.16
C MET A 30 -12.94 8.80 -3.11
N LEU A 31 -12.76 7.51 -3.44
CA LEU A 31 -12.08 6.60 -2.52
C LEU A 31 -10.60 6.98 -2.38
N PRO A 32 -10.00 6.78 -1.20
CA PRO A 32 -8.57 6.80 -1.03
C PRO A 32 -7.86 5.89 -2.06
N ALA A 33 -6.66 6.27 -2.47
CA ALA A 33 -5.97 5.68 -3.61
C ALA A 33 -5.76 4.16 -3.47
N LEU A 34 -5.30 3.69 -2.31
CA LEU A 34 -5.04 2.26 -2.07
C LEU A 34 -6.34 1.45 -2.07
N LEU A 35 -7.37 1.95 -1.40
CA LEU A 35 -8.69 1.29 -1.40
C LEU A 35 -9.32 1.27 -2.80
N ARG A 36 -9.12 2.35 -3.58
CA ARG A 36 -9.57 2.42 -4.97
C ARG A 36 -8.86 1.39 -5.84
N ALA A 37 -7.53 1.32 -5.78
CA ALA A 37 -6.71 0.35 -6.52
C ALA A 37 -7.11 -1.09 -6.16
N HIS A 38 -7.24 -1.39 -4.85
CA HIS A 38 -7.67 -2.71 -4.37
C HIS A 38 -9.03 -3.13 -4.93
N ARG A 39 -10.01 -2.20 -4.96
CA ARG A 39 -11.33 -2.49 -5.54
C ARG A 39 -11.29 -2.69 -7.04
N VAL A 40 -10.55 -1.86 -7.78
CA VAL A 40 -10.40 -2.03 -9.24
C VAL A 40 -9.82 -3.39 -9.57
N GLN A 41 -8.75 -3.80 -8.87
CA GLN A 41 -8.12 -5.10 -9.04
C GLN A 41 -9.05 -6.26 -8.65
N ALA A 42 -9.80 -6.14 -7.55
CA ALA A 42 -10.79 -7.15 -7.17
C ALA A 42 -11.90 -7.34 -8.22
N LYS A 43 -12.35 -6.25 -8.86
CA LYS A 43 -13.32 -6.31 -9.96
C LYS A 43 -12.76 -7.01 -11.20
N ALA A 44 -11.52 -6.68 -11.55
CA ALA A 44 -10.81 -7.30 -12.66
C ALA A 44 -10.60 -8.80 -12.39
N ALA A 45 -10.19 -9.16 -11.18
CA ALA A 45 -10.07 -10.55 -10.77
C ALA A 45 -11.41 -11.31 -10.86
N ALA A 46 -12.52 -10.67 -10.49
CA ALA A 46 -13.85 -11.28 -10.59
C ALA A 46 -14.29 -11.57 -12.04
N ILE A 47 -13.70 -10.96 -13.08
CA ILE A 47 -13.93 -11.35 -14.49
C ILE A 47 -12.93 -12.40 -15.00
N GLY A 48 -12.00 -12.87 -14.16
CA GLY A 48 -10.93 -13.78 -14.57
C GLY A 48 -9.67 -13.07 -15.09
N PHE A 49 -9.59 -11.73 -14.94
CA PHE A 49 -8.35 -10.99 -15.20
C PHE A 49 -7.53 -10.94 -13.90
N ASP A 50 -6.88 -12.06 -13.60
CA ASP A 50 -6.10 -12.27 -12.38
C ASP A 50 -4.91 -13.19 -12.61
N TRP A 51 -3.94 -13.14 -11.70
CA TRP A 51 -2.85 -14.10 -11.63
C TRP A 51 -3.33 -15.37 -10.92
N GLU A 52 -2.84 -16.54 -11.36
CA GLU A 52 -3.25 -17.83 -10.78
C GLU A 52 -2.70 -18.07 -9.37
N GLN A 53 -1.53 -17.50 -9.07
CA GLN A 53 -0.79 -17.75 -7.84
C GLN A 53 -0.03 -16.51 -7.37
N VAL A 54 0.16 -16.41 -6.05
CA VAL A 54 0.85 -15.28 -5.41
C VAL A 54 2.30 -15.13 -5.85
N SER A 55 2.98 -16.21 -6.24
CA SER A 55 4.36 -16.18 -6.78
C SER A 55 4.49 -15.30 -8.01
N SER A 56 3.49 -15.29 -8.91
CA SER A 56 3.51 -14.43 -10.08
C SER A 56 3.38 -12.94 -9.73
N VAL A 57 2.78 -12.61 -8.58
CA VAL A 57 2.74 -11.24 -8.07
C VAL A 57 4.08 -10.82 -7.48
N TRP A 58 4.79 -11.75 -6.84
CA TRP A 58 6.16 -11.50 -6.37
C TRP A 58 7.12 -11.28 -7.53
N GLU A 59 7.03 -12.09 -8.59
CA GLU A 59 7.82 -11.91 -9.82
C GLU A 59 7.58 -10.52 -10.43
N LYS A 60 6.31 -10.10 -10.55
CA LYS A 60 6.00 -8.75 -11.04
C LYS A 60 6.52 -7.67 -10.09
N LEU A 61 6.44 -7.86 -8.77
CA LEU A 61 7.01 -6.90 -7.82
C LEU A 61 8.52 -6.71 -8.01
N ASP A 62 9.26 -7.80 -8.26
CA ASP A 62 10.70 -7.73 -8.53
C ASP A 62 11.01 -7.02 -9.86
N GLU A 63 10.16 -7.19 -10.87
CA GLU A 63 10.22 -6.49 -12.17
C GLU A 63 10.05 -4.97 -11.98
N GLU A 64 8.97 -4.53 -11.33
CA GLU A 64 8.67 -3.10 -11.06
C GLU A 64 9.79 -2.42 -10.25
N ILE A 65 10.40 -3.15 -9.29
CA ILE A 65 11.56 -2.66 -8.54
C ILE A 65 12.77 -2.45 -9.46
N GLY A 66 12.94 -3.32 -10.45
CA GLY A 66 14.00 -3.22 -11.45
C GLY A 66 13.78 -2.02 -12.37
N GLU A 67 12.57 -1.83 -12.88
CA GLU A 67 12.18 -0.72 -13.74
C GLU A 67 12.36 0.63 -13.03
N LEU A 68 11.85 0.76 -11.80
CA LEU A 68 12.06 1.95 -10.97
C LEU A 68 13.54 2.26 -10.73
N LYS A 69 14.38 1.25 -10.45
CA LYS A 69 15.83 1.46 -10.28
C LYS A 69 16.46 1.99 -11.56
N ASN A 70 16.11 1.42 -12.71
CA ASN A 70 16.63 1.86 -14.01
C ASN A 70 16.21 3.30 -14.31
N ALA A 71 14.96 3.68 -14.03
CA ALA A 71 14.46 5.04 -14.19
C ALA A 71 15.24 6.04 -13.32
N VAL A 72 15.52 5.67 -12.06
CA VAL A 72 16.36 6.46 -11.14
C VAL A 72 17.78 6.62 -11.66
N GLU A 73 18.41 5.55 -12.16
CA GLU A 73 19.77 5.61 -12.72
C GLU A 73 19.84 6.53 -13.95
N GLN A 74 18.78 6.58 -14.74
CA GLN A 74 18.67 7.44 -15.92
C GLN A 74 18.31 8.90 -15.58
N ASN A 75 17.93 9.20 -14.32
CA ASN A 75 17.38 10.49 -13.89
C ASN A 75 16.15 10.91 -14.73
N ASP A 76 15.35 9.94 -15.18
CA ASP A 76 14.11 10.21 -15.90
C ASP A 76 12.96 10.38 -14.90
N HIS A 77 12.60 11.63 -14.64
CA HIS A 77 11.58 11.94 -13.63
C HIS A 77 10.16 11.51 -14.02
N GLU A 78 9.84 11.46 -15.31
CA GLU A 78 8.52 11.01 -15.77
C GLU A 78 8.40 9.51 -15.54
N GLU A 79 9.40 8.75 -15.96
CA GLU A 79 9.48 7.31 -15.74
C GLU A 79 9.52 6.95 -14.25
N ILE A 80 10.27 7.71 -13.42
CA ILE A 80 10.28 7.48 -11.97
C ILE A 80 8.87 7.59 -11.37
N GLU A 81 8.05 8.54 -11.82
CA GLU A 81 6.68 8.70 -11.31
C GLU A 81 5.77 7.54 -11.75
N GLU A 82 5.90 7.11 -13.01
CA GLU A 82 5.17 5.96 -13.58
C GLU A 82 5.51 4.67 -12.83
N GLU A 83 6.79 4.31 -12.78
CA GLU A 83 7.28 3.07 -12.18
C GLU A 83 7.06 3.01 -10.66
N PHE A 84 7.14 4.16 -9.98
CA PHE A 84 6.79 4.23 -8.56
C PHE A 84 5.28 3.99 -8.35
N GLY A 85 4.45 4.48 -9.27
CA GLY A 85 3.01 4.23 -9.31
C GLY A 85 2.70 2.75 -9.50
N ASP A 86 3.34 2.09 -10.45
CA ASP A 86 3.12 0.69 -10.78
C ASP A 86 3.65 -0.26 -9.69
N LEU A 87 4.77 0.09 -9.05
CA LEU A 87 5.23 -0.58 -7.83
C LEU A 87 4.16 -0.52 -6.72
N MET A 88 3.59 0.65 -6.45
CA MET A 88 2.51 0.78 -5.45
C MET A 88 1.26 0.00 -5.85
N PHE A 89 0.91 0.00 -7.14
CA PHE A 89 -0.23 -0.75 -7.66
C PHE A 89 -0.04 -2.27 -7.51
N THR A 90 1.16 -2.77 -7.79
CA THR A 90 1.55 -4.18 -7.61
C THR A 90 1.58 -4.58 -6.14
N MET A 91 2.03 -3.71 -5.23
CA MET A 91 1.94 -3.94 -3.78
C MET A 91 0.49 -4.05 -3.29
N VAL A 92 -0.43 -3.25 -3.83
CA VAL A 92 -1.87 -3.35 -3.54
C VAL A 92 -2.43 -4.68 -4.05
N ASN A 93 -1.97 -5.15 -5.22
CA ASN A 93 -2.39 -6.43 -5.75
C ASN A 93 -1.91 -7.59 -4.86
N LEU A 94 -0.66 -7.53 -4.42
CA LEU A 94 -0.12 -8.47 -3.44
C LEU A 94 -0.97 -8.50 -2.17
N SER A 95 -1.40 -7.34 -1.66
CA SER A 95 -2.26 -7.29 -0.47
C SER A 95 -3.57 -8.07 -0.65
N ARG A 96 -4.15 -8.08 -1.86
CA ARG A 96 -5.35 -8.87 -2.19
C ARG A 96 -5.09 -10.37 -2.10
N PHE A 97 -3.95 -10.86 -2.61
CA PHE A 97 -3.55 -12.27 -2.48
C PHE A 97 -3.24 -12.65 -1.03
N LEU A 98 -2.78 -11.69 -0.22
CA LEU A 98 -2.54 -11.88 1.21
C LEU A 98 -3.79 -11.71 2.08
N HIS A 99 -4.95 -11.39 1.49
CA HIS A 99 -6.20 -11.07 2.19
C HIS A 99 -6.03 -9.93 3.21
N VAL A 100 -5.27 -8.90 2.85
CA VAL A 100 -4.98 -7.72 3.65
C VAL A 100 -5.59 -6.49 3.00
N ASN A 101 -6.40 -5.74 3.74
CA ASN A 101 -6.84 -4.41 3.32
C ASN A 101 -5.64 -3.44 3.33
N PRO A 102 -5.22 -2.90 2.18
CA PRO A 102 -3.99 -2.11 2.08
C PRO A 102 -4.12 -0.74 2.74
N GLU A 103 -5.29 -0.11 2.65
CA GLU A 103 -5.58 1.18 3.30
C GLU A 103 -5.51 1.06 4.82
N ASP A 104 -6.13 0.03 5.39
CA ASP A 104 -6.12 -0.20 6.82
C ASP A 104 -4.72 -0.63 7.32
N SER A 105 -3.99 -1.42 6.52
CA SER A 105 -2.62 -1.84 6.83
C SER A 105 -1.67 -0.65 6.89
N LEU A 106 -1.71 0.23 5.87
CA LEU A 106 -0.89 1.43 5.85
C LEU A 106 -1.27 2.37 7.00
N ARG A 107 -2.57 2.57 7.26
CA ARG A 107 -3.04 3.40 8.38
C ARG A 107 -2.46 2.92 9.71
N LYS A 108 -2.51 1.61 9.99
CA LYS A 108 -1.89 1.03 11.20
C LYS A 108 -0.38 1.25 11.27
N ALA A 109 0.32 1.15 10.14
CA ALA A 109 1.76 1.40 10.08
C ALA A 109 2.09 2.86 10.39
N VAL A 110 1.34 3.80 9.82
CA VAL A 110 1.47 5.25 10.07
C VAL A 110 1.14 5.59 11.52
N ASP A 111 0.08 5.02 12.09
CA ASP A 111 -0.29 5.23 13.50
C ASP A 111 0.80 4.73 14.43
N LYS A 112 1.33 3.51 14.19
CA LYS A 112 2.43 2.93 14.95
C LYS A 112 3.68 3.80 14.88
N PHE A 113 4.05 4.27 13.69
CA PHE A 113 5.17 5.19 13.51
C PHE A 113 4.96 6.49 14.30
N SER A 114 3.77 7.07 14.20
CA SER A 114 3.41 8.32 14.86
C SER A 114 3.47 8.23 16.39
N VAL A 115 3.00 7.12 16.96
CA VAL A 115 3.10 6.86 18.41
C VAL A 115 4.56 6.80 18.84
N ARG A 116 5.37 6.00 18.15
CA ARG A 116 6.80 5.83 18.46
C ARG A 116 7.58 7.14 18.32
N PHE A 117 7.30 7.91 17.28
CA PHE A 117 7.97 9.19 17.05
C PHE A 117 7.69 10.19 18.19
N ARG A 118 6.43 10.28 18.65
CA ARG A 118 6.06 11.13 19.80
C ARG A 118 6.75 10.69 21.09
N GLU A 119 7.06 9.39 21.23
CA GLU A 119 7.82 8.89 22.36
C GLU A 119 9.31 9.25 22.26
N VAL A 120 9.90 9.22 21.06
CA VAL A 120 11.25 9.76 20.83
C VAL A 120 11.30 11.24 21.22
N GLU A 121 10.35 12.05 20.76
CA GLU A 121 10.27 13.47 21.13
C GLU A 121 10.16 13.68 22.65
N ARG A 122 9.38 12.83 23.34
CA ARG A 122 9.22 12.88 24.79
C ARG A 122 10.54 12.51 25.50
N SER A 123 11.24 11.49 25.02
CA SER A 123 12.53 11.05 25.56
C SER A 123 13.62 12.10 25.36
N ALA A 124 13.72 12.71 24.17
CA ALA A 124 14.62 13.81 23.90
C ALA A 124 14.36 15.00 24.84
N ARG A 125 13.09 15.38 25.03
CA ARG A 125 12.69 16.42 26.00
C ARG A 125 13.11 16.10 27.43
N LYS A 126 12.94 14.86 27.89
CA LYS A 126 13.38 14.42 29.23
C LYS A 126 14.90 14.55 29.38
N ALA A 127 15.65 14.25 28.31
CA ALA A 127 17.10 14.43 28.25
C ALA A 127 17.53 15.90 28.05
N ARG A 128 16.60 16.86 28.01
CA ARG A 128 16.82 18.29 27.73
C ARG A 128 17.54 18.56 26.39
N LYS A 129 17.42 17.64 25.43
CA LYS A 129 17.90 17.82 24.06
C LYS A 129 16.76 18.31 23.16
N LYS A 130 17.08 19.12 22.14
CA LYS A 130 16.15 19.37 21.04
C LYS A 130 16.39 18.35 19.94
N MET A 131 15.32 17.79 19.39
CA MET A 131 15.40 16.81 18.30
C MET A 131 16.22 17.33 17.10
N VAL A 132 16.04 18.59 16.71
CA VAL A 132 16.79 19.19 15.59
C VAL A 132 18.31 19.26 15.82
N GLU A 133 18.76 19.17 17.07
CA GLU A 133 20.18 19.18 17.46
C GLU A 133 20.74 17.75 17.62
N MET A 134 19.89 16.72 17.47
CA MET A 134 20.30 15.31 17.60
C MET A 134 20.74 14.74 16.25
N THR A 135 21.72 13.86 16.30
CA THR A 135 22.12 13.03 15.16
C THR A 135 21.10 11.92 14.91
N LEU A 136 21.05 11.39 13.69
CA LEU A 136 20.22 10.22 13.38
C LEU A 136 20.56 9.03 14.29
N ALA A 137 21.83 8.80 14.57
CA ALA A 137 22.27 7.72 15.46
C ALA A 137 21.69 7.86 16.89
N GLU A 138 21.64 9.07 17.44
CA GLU A 138 21.02 9.31 18.75
C GLU A 138 19.50 9.13 18.72
N MET A 139 18.84 9.50 17.61
CA MET A 139 17.40 9.26 17.44
C MET A 139 17.10 7.77 17.31
N ASP A 140 17.93 7.05 16.55
CA ASP A 140 17.80 5.60 16.33
C ASP A 140 17.98 4.80 17.62
N GLU A 141 18.93 5.18 18.49
CA GLU A 141 19.10 4.54 19.79
C GLU A 141 17.84 4.66 20.66
N ILE A 142 17.23 5.85 20.73
CA ILE A 142 15.98 6.06 21.47
C ILE A 142 14.83 5.28 20.81
N TRP A 143 14.78 5.28 19.48
CA TRP A 143 13.76 4.59 18.71
C TRP A 143 13.79 3.07 18.94
N ASP A 144 14.98 2.48 18.97
CA ASP A 144 15.14 1.06 19.24
C ASP A 144 14.78 0.72 20.69
N GLN A 145 15.12 1.56 21.67
CA GLN A 145 14.65 1.38 23.05
C GLN A 145 13.12 1.39 23.15
N ILE A 146 12.44 2.24 22.38
CA ILE A 146 10.97 2.29 22.33
C ILE A 146 10.39 1.02 21.69
N LYS A 147 10.95 0.59 20.56
CA LYS A 147 10.53 -0.64 19.86
C LYS A 147 10.56 -1.88 20.75
N HIS A 148 11.57 -2.02 21.62
CA HIS A 148 11.73 -3.19 22.49
C HIS A 148 10.72 -3.22 23.65
N ASN A 149 10.10 -2.08 23.98
CA ASN A 149 9.15 -1.94 25.10
C ASN A 149 7.67 -1.83 24.65
N SER A 150 7.40 -1.97 23.34
CA SER A 150 6.07 -1.74 22.72
C SER A 150 5.47 -2.99 22.10
#